data_AF-A0A820HH58-F1
#
_entry.id   AF-A0A820HH58-F1
#
_cell.length_a   1.000
_cell.length_b   1.000
_cell.length_c   1.000
_cell.angle_alpha   90.00
_cell.angle_beta   90.00
_cell.angle_gamma   90.00
#
_symmetry.space_group_name_H-M   'P 1'
#
loop_
_entity.id
_entity.type
_entity.pdbx_description
1 polymer ?
#
loop_
_entity_poly.entity_id
_entity_poly.type
_entity_poly.pdbx_seq_one_letter_code
_entity_poly.pdbx_strand_id
1 'polypeptide(L)'
;LLNINKLTTTSCVLIKQLFQPGCEYLLSLLSARLLHFNLLYDGVISYETVQAIRYNFPYLKSFSACLPHFEDFRDAISSFIRHMKSLQYLHIGLKGGNNEKKICPQDIYECFQRHDISYEFKLHIDTCTNSIHIWFTPERFHYELPFVIHSLLSQTQLPKQIRIYLSSTLVIIRQKNLTLRHLKTYIKRLDSSKITEKLFNKLLQIRWEEEDYDPTMKFLPIIKEFQSKSQAIMICDDDQYYHPYTLATLNKYSTKYENSIIGLRDWRVREDLIWSLEGKYEIGYHVIESHYLSEVYRVGVLTANHGYLIRSSFFYFHIYQDFNQVSDDIRHVDDIWLNGQASKLNIPRYVIPSCCSHIEVT
;
A
#
# COMPACT_ATOMS: atom_id res chain seq x y z
N LEU A 1 -19.77 -28.08 -14.94
CA LEU A 1 -18.73 -27.40 -14.12
C LEU A 1 -17.93 -26.46 -15.04
N LEU A 2 -18.34 -25.19 -15.12
CA LEU A 2 -17.64 -24.15 -15.88
C LEU A 2 -16.50 -23.59 -15.02
N ASN A 3 -15.29 -23.46 -15.58
CA ASN A 3 -14.18 -22.81 -14.91
C ASN A 3 -14.38 -21.28 -14.98
N ILE A 4 -14.91 -20.72 -13.87
CA ILE A 4 -15.34 -19.33 -13.74
C ILE A 4 -14.20 -18.33 -13.97
N ASN A 5 -12.94 -18.73 -13.75
CA ASN A 5 -11.77 -17.86 -13.90
C ASN A 5 -11.36 -17.56 -15.36
N LYS A 6 -12.10 -18.08 -16.36
CA LYS A 6 -11.82 -17.88 -17.79
C LYS A 6 -12.92 -17.13 -18.55
N LEU A 7 -13.94 -16.62 -17.85
CA LEU A 7 -15.04 -15.92 -18.50
C LEU A 7 -14.63 -14.50 -18.89
N THR A 8 -14.76 -14.16 -20.17
CA THR A 8 -14.63 -12.79 -20.68
C THR A 8 -16.01 -12.13 -20.73
N THR A 9 -16.06 -10.81 -20.93
CA THR A 9 -17.31 -10.05 -21.11
C THR A 9 -18.18 -10.65 -22.22
N THR A 10 -17.56 -11.15 -23.29
CA THR A 10 -18.20 -11.83 -24.42
C THR A 10 -18.79 -13.20 -24.03
N SER A 11 -18.16 -13.92 -23.09
CA SER A 11 -18.66 -15.21 -22.59
C SER A 11 -19.98 -15.08 -21.83
N CYS A 12 -20.23 -13.94 -21.18
CA CYS A 12 -21.45 -13.70 -20.40
C CYS A 12 -22.69 -13.48 -21.30
N VAL A 13 -22.51 -12.85 -22.47
CA VAL A 13 -23.59 -12.68 -23.46
C VAL A 13 -24.02 -14.02 -24.06
N LEU A 14 -23.06 -14.92 -24.32
CA LEU A 14 -23.35 -16.28 -24.80
C LEU A 14 -24.04 -17.14 -23.74
N ILE A 15 -23.64 -17.01 -22.47
CA ILE A 15 -24.26 -17.71 -21.35
C ILE A 15 -25.75 -17.34 -21.23
N LYS A 16 -26.14 -16.09 -21.49
CA LYS A 16 -27.54 -15.65 -21.44
C LYS A 16 -28.46 -16.40 -22.43
N GLN A 17 -27.94 -16.86 -23.58
CA GLN A 17 -28.72 -17.62 -24.55
C GLN A 17 -28.92 -19.09 -24.15
N LEU A 18 -28.16 -19.58 -23.16
CA LEU A 18 -28.14 -20.98 -22.76
C LEU A 18 -28.97 -21.29 -21.50
N PHE A 19 -29.51 -20.28 -20.81
CA PHE A 19 -30.25 -20.46 -19.57
C PHE A 19 -31.76 -20.24 -19.75
N GLN A 20 -32.55 -21.17 -19.21
CA GLN A 20 -34.01 -21.08 -19.15
C GLN A 20 -34.49 -20.04 -18.10
N PRO A 21 -35.75 -19.57 -18.19
CA PRO A 21 -36.37 -18.73 -17.15
C PRO A 21 -36.26 -19.39 -15.77
N GLY A 22 -35.86 -18.63 -14.73
CA GLY A 22 -35.65 -19.15 -13.37
C GLY A 22 -34.19 -19.25 -12.90
N CYS A 23 -33.21 -18.86 -13.74
CA CYS A 23 -31.79 -18.81 -13.38
C CYS A 23 -31.27 -17.37 -13.14
N GLU A 24 -32.15 -16.40 -12.86
CA GLU A 24 -31.79 -14.99 -12.63
C GLU A 24 -30.84 -14.80 -11.43
N TYR A 25 -30.88 -15.72 -10.46
CA TYR A 25 -29.99 -15.76 -9.29
C TYR A 25 -28.51 -15.90 -9.68
N LEU A 26 -28.18 -16.86 -10.55
CA LEU A 26 -26.79 -17.14 -10.96
C LEU A 26 -26.19 -16.00 -11.77
N LEU A 27 -27.01 -15.36 -12.62
CA LEU A 27 -26.64 -14.18 -13.40
C LEU A 27 -26.36 -12.97 -12.50
N SER A 28 -27.18 -12.76 -11.46
CA SER A 28 -26.98 -11.68 -10.49
C SER A 28 -25.70 -11.88 -9.67
N LEU A 29 -25.42 -13.12 -9.26
CA LEU A 29 -24.22 -13.47 -8.49
C LEU A 29 -22.93 -13.31 -9.32
N LEU A 30 -22.95 -13.75 -10.58
CA LEU A 30 -21.85 -13.57 -11.52
C LEU A 30 -21.60 -12.09 -11.81
N SER A 31 -22.66 -11.30 -11.97
CA SER A 31 -22.56 -9.85 -12.23
C SER A 31 -21.95 -9.10 -11.03
N ALA A 32 -22.36 -9.43 -9.80
CA ALA A 32 -21.81 -8.83 -8.59
C ALA A 32 -20.32 -9.19 -8.37
N ARG A 33 -19.93 -10.44 -8.65
CA ARG A 33 -18.52 -10.87 -8.57
C ARG A 33 -17.64 -10.25 -9.65
N LEU A 34 -18.13 -10.15 -10.89
CA LEU A 34 -17.43 -9.46 -11.97
C LEU A 34 -17.21 -7.98 -11.66
N LEU A 35 -18.20 -7.32 -11.05
CA LEU A 35 -18.05 -5.94 -10.59
C LEU A 35 -16.98 -5.80 -9.51
N HIS A 36 -17.01 -6.68 -8.49
CA HIS A 36 -16.01 -6.69 -7.43
C HIS A 36 -14.60 -6.90 -8.00
N PHE A 37 -14.46 -7.82 -8.96
CA PHE A 37 -13.18 -8.08 -9.62
C PHE A 37 -12.70 -6.88 -10.46
N ASN A 38 -13.55 -6.30 -11.30
CA ASN A 38 -13.17 -5.15 -12.13
C ASN A 38 -12.84 -3.90 -11.31
N LEU A 39 -13.53 -3.68 -10.18
CA LEU A 39 -13.23 -2.59 -9.25
C LEU A 39 -11.91 -2.78 -8.51
N LEU A 40 -11.55 -4.01 -8.13
CA LEU A 40 -10.29 -4.29 -7.43
C LEU A 40 -9.07 -4.28 -8.35
N TYR A 41 -9.22 -4.68 -9.61
CA TYR A 41 -8.06 -5.00 -10.44
C TYR A 41 -7.82 -4.10 -11.66
N ASP A 42 -8.88 -3.58 -12.31
CA ASP A 42 -8.71 -2.86 -13.59
C ASP A 42 -9.20 -1.40 -13.55
N GLY A 43 -10.00 -1.00 -12.56
CA GLY A 43 -10.47 0.39 -12.41
C GLY A 43 -11.38 0.90 -13.54
N VAL A 44 -11.74 0.04 -14.49
CA VAL A 44 -12.60 0.34 -15.64
C VAL A 44 -13.82 -0.58 -15.60
N ILE A 45 -15.02 0.01 -15.50
CA ILE A 45 -16.28 -0.72 -15.55
C ILE A 45 -16.86 -0.53 -16.95
N SER A 46 -17.12 -1.63 -17.68
CA SER A 46 -17.73 -1.53 -19.00
C SER A 46 -19.19 -1.10 -18.93
N TYR A 47 -19.69 -0.46 -19.98
CA TYR A 47 -21.09 -0.03 -20.09
C TYR A 47 -22.06 -1.19 -19.91
N GLU A 48 -21.75 -2.35 -20.48
CA GLU A 48 -22.55 -3.58 -20.37
C GLU A 48 -22.63 -4.08 -18.93
N THR A 49 -21.54 -3.93 -18.17
CA THR A 49 -21.50 -4.27 -16.73
C THR A 49 -22.42 -3.35 -15.93
N VAL A 50 -22.39 -2.05 -16.22
CA VAL A 50 -23.29 -1.06 -15.60
C VAL A 50 -24.76 -1.35 -15.93
N GLN A 51 -25.08 -1.70 -17.18
CA GLN A 51 -26.44 -2.04 -17.58
C GLN A 51 -26.94 -3.34 -16.94
N ALA A 52 -26.08 -4.36 -16.83
CA ALA A 52 -26.41 -5.60 -16.14
C ALA A 52 -26.73 -5.35 -14.66
N ILE A 53 -25.97 -4.47 -13.98
CA ILE A 53 -26.25 -4.09 -12.60
C ILE A 53 -27.57 -3.32 -12.50
N ARG A 54 -27.77 -2.30 -13.34
CA ARG A 54 -29.00 -1.48 -13.37
C ARG A 54 -30.25 -2.34 -13.53
N TYR A 55 -30.22 -3.31 -14.43
CA TYR A 55 -31.34 -4.21 -14.68
C TYR A 55 -31.63 -5.16 -13.50
N ASN A 56 -30.60 -5.62 -12.80
CA ASN A 56 -30.73 -6.58 -11.70
C ASN A 56 -30.85 -5.92 -10.32
N PHE A 57 -30.62 -4.60 -10.20
CA PHE A 57 -30.63 -3.85 -8.94
C PHE A 57 -31.95 -3.93 -8.16
N PRO A 58 -33.14 -3.84 -8.79
CA PRO A 58 -34.41 -3.99 -8.08
C PRO A 58 -34.53 -5.37 -7.40
N TYR A 59 -34.05 -6.42 -8.06
CA TYR A 59 -34.08 -7.79 -7.55
C TYR A 59 -33.12 -7.98 -6.37
N LEU A 60 -31.95 -7.32 -6.40
CA LEU A 60 -30.97 -7.32 -5.29
C LEU A 60 -31.53 -6.65 -4.03
N LYS A 61 -32.31 -5.57 -4.18
CA LYS A 61 -32.90 -4.83 -3.06
C LYS A 61 -34.03 -5.59 -2.37
N SER A 62 -34.87 -6.30 -3.13
CA SER A 62 -35.87 -7.21 -2.58
C SER A 62 -35.23 -8.45 -1.92
N PHE A 63 -34.05 -8.87 -2.37
CA PHE A 63 -33.37 -10.07 -1.87
C PHE A 63 -32.67 -9.87 -0.52
N SER A 64 -32.09 -8.68 -0.24
CA SER A 64 -31.39 -8.43 1.04
C SER A 64 -32.33 -8.51 2.26
N ALA A 65 -33.64 -8.43 2.03
CA ALA A 65 -34.66 -8.58 3.07
C ALA A 65 -35.02 -10.05 3.37
N CYS A 66 -34.64 -11.02 2.53
CA CYS A 66 -35.18 -12.39 2.56
C CYS A 66 -34.17 -13.50 2.91
N LEU A 67 -32.92 -13.20 3.28
CA LEU A 67 -31.90 -14.24 3.55
C LEU A 67 -31.12 -14.00 4.85
N PRO A 68 -31.41 -14.74 5.93
CA PRO A 68 -30.64 -14.70 7.17
C PRO A 68 -29.33 -15.54 7.15
N HIS A 69 -29.04 -16.31 6.09
CA HIS A 69 -27.94 -17.29 6.08
C HIS A 69 -26.74 -16.94 5.17
N PHE A 70 -26.63 -15.68 4.72
CA PHE A 70 -25.50 -15.22 3.90
C PHE A 70 -24.98 -13.87 4.40
N GLU A 71 -24.49 -13.85 5.65
CA GLU A 71 -23.94 -12.65 6.30
C GLU A 71 -22.82 -12.02 5.47
N ASP A 72 -21.91 -12.83 4.92
CA ASP A 72 -20.80 -12.36 4.07
C ASP A 72 -21.27 -11.57 2.84
N PHE A 73 -22.41 -11.95 2.25
CA PHE A 73 -22.95 -11.29 1.07
C PHE A 73 -23.65 -9.98 1.42
N ARG A 74 -24.42 -9.97 2.52
CA ARG A 74 -25.05 -8.76 3.04
C ARG A 74 -23.98 -7.73 3.43
N ASP A 75 -22.89 -8.19 4.03
CA ASP A 75 -21.79 -7.35 4.45
C ASP A 75 -20.97 -6.83 3.27
N ALA A 76 -20.77 -7.64 2.22
CA ALA A 76 -20.15 -7.19 0.97
C ALA A 76 -20.98 -6.10 0.27
N ILE A 77 -22.30 -6.27 0.16
CA ILE A 77 -23.20 -5.26 -0.41
C ILE A 77 -23.25 -4.01 0.47
N SER A 78 -23.36 -4.17 1.79
CA SER A 78 -23.42 -3.04 2.73
C SER A 78 -22.10 -2.28 2.80
N SER A 79 -20.97 -2.99 2.65
CA SER A 79 -19.63 -2.40 2.53
C SER A 79 -19.51 -1.61 1.22
N PHE A 80 -19.95 -2.18 0.10
CA PHE A 80 -19.98 -1.49 -1.20
C PHE A 80 -20.84 -0.22 -1.16
N ILE A 81 -22.05 -0.28 -0.58
CA ILE A 81 -22.94 0.87 -0.45
C ILE A 81 -22.32 1.95 0.45
N ARG A 82 -21.71 1.57 1.58
CA ARG A 82 -21.00 2.52 2.47
C ARG A 82 -19.81 3.16 1.75
N HIS A 83 -19.04 2.39 1.01
CA HIS A 83 -17.90 2.88 0.26
C HIS A 83 -18.33 3.89 -0.81
N MET A 84 -19.37 3.57 -1.58
CA MET A 84 -19.95 4.49 -2.58
C MET A 84 -20.48 5.79 -1.96
N LYS A 85 -21.07 5.72 -0.75
CA LYS A 85 -21.52 6.90 0.00
C LYS A 85 -20.38 7.73 0.60
N SER A 86 -19.20 7.13 0.80
CA SER A 86 -18.05 7.81 1.42
C SER A 86 -17.18 8.61 0.44
N LEU A 87 -17.40 8.45 -0.87
CA LEU A 87 -16.70 9.21 -1.89
C LEU A 87 -17.16 10.68 -1.84
N GLN A 88 -16.24 11.63 -1.74
CA GLN A 88 -16.58 13.07 -1.65
C GLN A 88 -17.07 13.65 -2.99
N TYR A 89 -16.50 13.21 -4.13
CA TYR A 89 -16.90 13.64 -5.47
C TYR A 89 -16.64 12.52 -6.48
N LEU A 90 -17.50 12.40 -7.50
CA LEU A 90 -17.24 11.57 -8.67
C LEU A 90 -16.95 12.48 -9.87
N HIS A 91 -15.84 12.24 -10.58
CA HIS A 91 -15.55 12.90 -11.85
C HIS A 91 -16.18 12.09 -12.99
N ILE A 92 -17.04 12.72 -13.78
CA ILE A 92 -17.69 12.09 -14.93
C ILE A 92 -17.23 12.81 -16.20
N GLY A 93 -16.58 12.06 -17.10
CA GLY A 93 -16.25 12.51 -18.45
C GLY A 93 -17.33 12.07 -19.44
N LEU A 94 -17.85 13.00 -20.24
CA LEU A 94 -18.78 12.68 -21.32
C LEU A 94 -18.02 12.34 -22.59
N LYS A 95 -18.43 11.30 -23.31
CA LYS A 95 -17.85 10.95 -24.61
C LYS A 95 -18.22 12.05 -25.62
N GLY A 96 -17.21 12.77 -26.11
CA GLY A 96 -17.36 13.78 -27.17
C GLY A 96 -17.39 15.25 -26.69
N GLY A 97 -17.12 15.54 -25.41
CA GLY A 97 -16.98 16.93 -24.95
C GLY A 97 -15.88 17.11 -23.91
N ASN A 98 -15.09 18.18 -24.04
CA ASN A 98 -13.97 18.53 -23.13
C ASN A 98 -14.41 19.04 -21.74
N ASN A 99 -15.67 18.82 -21.34
CA ASN A 99 -16.20 19.33 -20.08
C ASN A 99 -16.32 18.19 -19.07
N GLU A 100 -15.36 18.12 -18.15
CA GLU A 100 -15.49 17.33 -16.93
C GLU A 100 -16.47 18.03 -15.97
N LYS A 101 -17.44 17.29 -15.44
CA LYS A 101 -18.31 17.77 -14.36
C LYS A 101 -18.04 16.97 -13.09
N LYS A 102 -17.88 17.69 -11.98
CA LYS A 102 -17.95 17.12 -10.63
C LYS A 102 -19.41 16.91 -10.28
N ILE A 103 -19.79 15.69 -9.94
CA ILE A 103 -21.16 15.37 -9.51
C ILE A 103 -21.12 14.83 -8.09
N CYS A 104 -22.07 15.28 -7.26
CA CYS A 104 -22.26 14.77 -5.91
C CYS A 104 -22.77 13.31 -5.99
N PRO A 105 -22.26 12.38 -5.17
CA PRO A 105 -22.73 10.98 -5.17
C PRO A 105 -24.25 10.83 -4.96
N GLN A 106 -24.87 11.78 -4.24
CA GLN A 106 -26.32 11.81 -4.02
C GLN A 106 -27.11 12.04 -5.32
N ASP A 107 -26.62 12.91 -6.21
CA ASP A 107 -27.26 13.20 -7.50
C ASP A 107 -27.20 11.98 -8.44
N ILE A 108 -26.13 11.19 -8.33
CA ILE A 108 -25.95 9.94 -9.08
C ILE A 108 -26.97 8.91 -8.60
N TYR A 109 -27.16 8.80 -7.29
CA TYR A 109 -28.17 7.92 -6.68
C TYR A 109 -29.60 8.28 -7.12
N GLU A 110 -29.92 9.58 -7.22
CA GLU A 110 -31.21 10.05 -7.71
C GLU A 110 -31.39 9.86 -9.23
N CYS A 111 -30.34 10.05 -10.03
CA CYS A 111 -30.32 9.73 -11.46
C CYS A 111 -30.60 8.24 -11.72
N PHE A 112 -30.05 7.32 -10.90
CA PHE A 112 -30.32 5.89 -11.02
C PHE A 112 -31.80 5.53 -10.80
N GLN A 113 -32.55 6.33 -10.03
CA GLN A 113 -33.99 6.08 -9.82
C GLN A 113 -34.87 6.62 -10.95
N ARG A 114 -34.46 7.69 -11.64
CA ARG A 114 -35.31 8.41 -12.60
C ARG A 114 -35.36 7.82 -14.02
N HIS A 115 -34.76 6.66 -14.26
CA HIS A 115 -34.80 5.92 -15.53
C HIS A 115 -34.27 6.62 -16.79
N ASP A 116 -33.93 7.90 -16.75
CA ASP A 116 -33.48 8.66 -17.91
C ASP A 116 -31.95 8.86 -17.97
N ILE A 117 -31.42 8.68 -19.18
CA ILE A 117 -30.06 8.98 -19.67
C ILE A 117 -29.00 7.87 -19.49
N SER A 118 -28.22 7.67 -20.56
CA SER A 118 -27.03 6.80 -20.65
C SER A 118 -25.74 7.61 -20.52
N TYR A 119 -24.88 7.28 -19.54
CA TYR A 119 -23.55 7.86 -19.37
C TYR A 119 -22.47 6.75 -19.41
N GLU A 120 -21.29 7.07 -19.94
CA GLU A 120 -20.07 6.26 -19.84
C GLU A 120 -19.24 6.79 -18.65
N PHE A 121 -18.93 5.93 -17.67
CA PHE A 121 -18.25 6.33 -16.43
C PHE A 121 -16.77 5.98 -16.51
N LYS A 122 -15.89 6.98 -16.35
CA LYS A 122 -14.47 6.75 -16.05
C LYS A 122 -14.20 7.13 -14.60
N LEU A 123 -13.94 6.13 -13.76
CA LEU A 123 -13.59 6.33 -12.37
C LEU A 123 -12.09 6.61 -12.27
N HIS A 124 -11.70 7.86 -12.03
CA HIS A 124 -10.32 8.17 -11.65
C HIS A 124 -10.20 8.06 -10.13
N ILE A 125 -9.73 6.90 -9.65
CA ILE A 125 -9.31 6.76 -8.25
C ILE A 125 -7.87 7.25 -8.19
N ASP A 126 -7.64 8.41 -7.59
CA ASP A 126 -6.30 8.90 -7.27
C ASP A 126 -5.78 8.08 -6.08
N THR A 127 -5.37 6.84 -6.34
CA THR A 127 -4.84 5.97 -5.28
C THR A 127 -3.51 6.55 -4.83
N CYS A 128 -3.44 6.99 -3.57
CA CYS A 128 -2.19 7.30 -2.88
C CYS A 128 -1.23 6.11 -3.03
N THR A 129 -0.31 6.20 -3.98
CA THR A 129 0.52 5.06 -4.40
C THR A 129 1.88 5.22 -3.77
N ASN A 130 2.04 4.64 -2.58
CA ASN A 130 3.31 4.71 -1.84
C ASN A 130 4.45 4.09 -2.62
N SER A 131 5.66 4.63 -2.42
CA SER A 131 6.90 3.98 -2.82
C SER A 131 7.56 3.34 -1.60
N ILE A 132 8.23 2.20 -1.78
CA ILE A 132 8.93 1.48 -0.71
C ILE A 132 10.43 1.56 -0.95
N HIS A 133 11.20 1.82 0.11
CA HIS A 133 12.63 2.11 0.01
C HIS A 133 13.44 1.28 1.01
N ILE A 134 14.50 0.65 0.51
CA ILE A 134 15.38 -0.25 1.27
C ILE A 134 16.83 0.10 0.96
N TRP A 135 17.65 0.08 2.01
CA TRP A 135 19.11 -0.02 1.93
C TRP A 135 19.53 -1.32 2.61
N PHE A 136 20.64 -1.92 2.18
CA PHE A 136 21.09 -3.19 2.72
C PHE A 136 22.62 -3.31 2.81
N THR A 137 23.11 -4.16 3.73
CA THR A 137 24.54 -4.53 3.74
C THR A 137 24.81 -5.62 2.71
N PRO A 138 25.92 -5.56 1.93
CA PRO A 138 26.15 -6.50 0.83
C PRO A 138 26.05 -7.99 1.21
N GLU A 139 26.36 -8.35 2.45
CA GLU A 139 26.21 -9.71 2.99
C GLU A 139 24.75 -10.19 2.99
N ARG A 140 23.80 -9.29 3.28
CA ARG A 140 22.36 -9.58 3.41
C ARG A 140 21.63 -9.77 2.09
N PHE A 141 22.22 -9.33 0.98
CA PHE A 141 21.61 -9.42 -0.36
C PHE A 141 21.20 -10.84 -0.74
N HIS A 142 21.99 -11.83 -0.32
CA HIS A 142 21.79 -13.22 -0.73
C HIS A 142 20.83 -13.99 0.17
N TYR A 143 20.64 -13.55 1.42
CA TYR A 143 19.96 -14.33 2.45
C TYR A 143 18.73 -13.64 3.01
N GLU A 144 18.78 -12.35 3.32
CA GLU A 144 17.70 -11.63 4.00
C GLU A 144 16.85 -10.82 3.02
N LEU A 145 17.49 -10.02 2.16
CA LEU A 145 16.81 -9.17 1.19
C LEU A 145 15.78 -9.91 0.30
N PRO A 146 16.02 -11.17 -0.15
CA PRO A 146 15.00 -11.91 -0.88
C PRO A 146 13.69 -12.09 -0.09
N PHE A 147 13.76 -12.35 1.22
CA PHE A 147 12.56 -12.48 2.05
C PHE A 147 11.84 -11.14 2.21
N VAL A 148 12.61 -10.05 2.39
CA VAL A 148 12.04 -8.70 2.45
C VAL A 148 11.27 -8.39 1.18
N ILE A 149 11.91 -8.52 0.02
CA ILE A 149 11.27 -8.24 -1.28
C ILE A 149 10.08 -9.16 -1.51
N HIS A 150 10.18 -10.45 -1.16
CA HIS A 150 9.05 -11.38 -1.24
C HIS A 150 7.85 -10.90 -0.39
N SER A 151 8.09 -10.49 0.85
CA SER A 151 7.05 -9.99 1.76
C SER A 151 6.37 -8.70 1.25
N LEU A 152 7.14 -7.83 0.59
CA LEU A 152 6.64 -6.60 -0.02
C LEU A 152 5.85 -6.83 -1.31
N LEU A 153 6.23 -7.84 -2.11
CA LEU A 153 5.45 -8.27 -3.27
C LEU A 153 4.15 -8.99 -2.87
N SER A 154 4.09 -9.49 -1.64
CA SER A 154 2.95 -10.21 -1.06
C SER A 154 1.96 -9.32 -0.32
N GLN A 155 2.11 -7.99 -0.39
CA GLN A 155 1.20 -7.05 0.27
C GLN A 155 -0.20 -7.09 -0.36
N THR A 156 -1.23 -7.04 0.49
CA THR A 156 -2.65 -6.95 0.11
C THR A 156 -2.96 -5.65 -0.63
N GLN A 157 -2.26 -4.57 -0.27
CA GLN A 157 -2.18 -3.36 -1.07
C GLN A 157 -0.78 -3.25 -1.64
N LEU A 158 -0.66 -3.26 -2.97
CA LEU A 158 0.64 -3.16 -3.64
C LEU A 158 1.16 -1.72 -3.64
N PRO A 159 2.48 -1.51 -3.48
CA PRO A 159 3.09 -0.20 -3.67
C PRO A 159 3.12 0.18 -5.16
N LYS A 160 3.36 1.46 -5.44
CA LYS A 160 3.64 1.95 -6.80
C LYS A 160 4.90 1.32 -7.38
N GLN A 161 5.92 1.26 -6.53
CA GLN A 161 7.27 0.85 -6.84
C GLN A 161 7.97 0.46 -5.54
N ILE A 162 8.90 -0.48 -5.65
CA ILE A 162 9.85 -0.86 -4.61
C ILE A 162 11.23 -0.46 -5.15
N ARG A 163 11.96 0.35 -4.40
CA ARG A 163 13.28 0.84 -4.78
C ARG A 163 14.32 0.40 -3.80
N ILE A 164 15.38 -0.18 -4.32
CA ILE A 164 16.56 -0.57 -3.57
C ILE A 164 17.67 0.41 -3.93
N TYR A 165 18.22 1.10 -2.95
CA TYR A 165 19.28 2.08 -3.15
C TYR A 165 20.64 1.44 -2.91
N LEU A 166 21.56 1.68 -3.85
CA LEU A 166 22.91 1.16 -3.84
C LEU A 166 23.90 2.30 -4.05
N SER A 167 24.88 2.41 -3.16
CA SER A 167 26.05 3.27 -3.36
C SER A 167 27.00 2.62 -4.37
N SER A 168 27.45 3.41 -5.35
CA SER A 168 28.45 2.95 -6.32
C SER A 168 29.73 2.45 -5.65
N THR A 169 30.15 3.05 -4.53
CA THR A 169 31.44 2.78 -3.91
C THR A 169 31.48 1.40 -3.25
N LEU A 170 30.42 0.99 -2.55
CA LEU A 170 30.34 -0.32 -1.90
C LEU A 170 30.15 -1.46 -2.91
N VAL A 171 29.30 -1.25 -3.92
CA VAL A 171 28.89 -2.32 -4.82
C VAL A 171 29.90 -2.56 -5.95
N ILE A 172 30.49 -1.50 -6.51
CA ILE A 172 31.48 -1.63 -7.60
C ILE A 172 32.77 -2.29 -7.10
N ILE A 173 33.19 -1.97 -5.86
CA ILE A 173 34.48 -2.43 -5.34
C ILE A 173 34.41 -3.85 -4.77
N ARG A 174 33.33 -4.22 -4.07
CA ARG A 174 33.31 -5.50 -3.31
C ARG A 174 32.52 -6.64 -3.96
N GLN A 175 31.47 -6.35 -4.73
CA GLN A 175 30.55 -7.41 -5.17
C GLN A 175 30.08 -7.21 -6.62
N LYS A 176 30.87 -7.73 -7.58
CA LYS A 176 30.61 -7.70 -9.04
C LYS A 176 29.30 -8.37 -9.50
N ASN A 177 28.43 -8.80 -8.59
CA ASN A 177 27.25 -9.64 -8.86
C ASN A 177 25.97 -9.17 -8.16
N LEU A 178 25.85 -7.92 -7.72
CA LEU A 178 24.58 -7.39 -7.20
C LEU A 178 23.69 -6.92 -8.36
N THR A 179 22.88 -7.82 -8.91
CA THR A 179 21.99 -7.52 -10.05
C THR A 179 20.54 -7.91 -9.76
N LEU A 180 19.59 -7.24 -10.41
CA LEU A 180 18.18 -7.64 -10.40
C LEU A 180 18.00 -9.10 -10.84
N ARG A 181 18.83 -9.59 -11.78
CA ARG A 181 18.79 -10.99 -12.24
C ARG A 181 19.12 -11.98 -11.13
N HIS A 182 20.13 -11.68 -10.31
CA HIS A 182 20.50 -12.52 -9.19
C HIS A 182 19.43 -12.48 -8.09
N LEU A 183 18.96 -11.29 -7.72
CA LEU A 183 17.87 -11.15 -6.75
C LEU A 183 16.61 -11.90 -7.20
N LYS A 184 16.23 -11.78 -8.48
CA LYS A 184 15.12 -12.53 -9.08
C LYS A 184 15.29 -14.04 -8.97
N THR A 185 16.53 -14.54 -9.08
CA THR A 185 16.82 -15.97 -8.92
C THR A 185 16.56 -16.42 -7.48
N TYR A 186 16.94 -15.63 -6.48
CA TYR A 186 16.65 -15.91 -5.08
C TYR A 186 15.14 -15.86 -4.79
N ILE A 187 14.44 -14.82 -5.25
CA ILE A 187 12.98 -14.71 -5.12
C ILE A 187 12.27 -15.92 -5.74
N LYS A 188 12.68 -16.35 -6.93
CA LYS A 188 12.08 -17.51 -7.61
C LYS A 188 12.24 -18.82 -6.83
N ARG A 189 13.28 -18.95 -5.99
CA ARG A 189 13.46 -20.10 -5.10
C ARG A 189 12.49 -20.06 -3.92
N LEU A 190 12.15 -18.87 -3.43
CA LEU A 190 11.15 -18.68 -2.36
C LEU A 190 9.73 -18.88 -2.89
N ASP A 191 9.42 -18.27 -4.03
CA ASP A 191 8.12 -18.33 -4.68
C ASP A 191 8.27 -18.32 -6.20
N SER A 192 7.98 -19.46 -6.81
CA SER A 192 8.07 -19.66 -8.27
C SER A 192 6.79 -19.27 -9.02
N SER A 193 5.83 -18.65 -8.34
CA SER A 193 4.57 -18.26 -8.95
C SER A 193 4.77 -17.20 -10.05
N LYS A 194 3.99 -17.33 -11.13
CA LYS A 194 3.99 -16.36 -12.24
C LYS A 194 3.55 -14.96 -11.78
N ILE A 195 2.75 -14.89 -10.71
CA ILE A 195 2.26 -13.63 -10.14
C ILE A 195 3.44 -12.88 -9.51
N THR A 196 4.19 -13.53 -8.61
CA THR A 196 5.36 -12.93 -7.96
C THR A 196 6.41 -12.51 -8.99
N GLU A 197 6.67 -13.34 -10.01
CA GLU A 197 7.57 -12.96 -11.11
C GLU A 197 7.08 -11.70 -11.86
N LYS A 198 5.78 -11.63 -12.20
CA LYS A 198 5.20 -10.48 -12.90
C LYS A 198 5.30 -9.21 -12.04
N LEU A 199 5.00 -9.32 -10.74
CA LEU A 199 5.06 -8.19 -9.81
C LEU A 199 6.51 -7.73 -9.60
N PHE A 200 7.46 -8.65 -9.46
CA PHE A 200 8.89 -8.33 -9.36
C PHE A 200 9.34 -7.47 -10.55
N ASN A 201 9.05 -7.91 -11.79
CA ASN A 201 9.48 -7.17 -12.98
C ASN A 201 8.76 -5.81 -13.13
N LYS A 202 7.55 -5.68 -12.58
CA LYS A 202 6.74 -4.45 -12.67
C LYS A 202 7.12 -3.41 -11.61
N LEU A 203 7.33 -3.85 -10.37
CA LEU A 203 7.39 -2.97 -9.21
C LEU A 203 8.83 -2.69 -8.75
N LEU A 204 9.77 -3.63 -8.95
CA LEU A 204 11.10 -3.52 -8.35
C LEU A 204 12.08 -2.74 -9.23
N GLN A 205 12.84 -1.83 -8.63
CA GLN A 205 13.92 -1.08 -9.26
C GLN A 205 15.14 -1.02 -8.34
N ILE A 206 16.33 -1.12 -8.93
CA ILE A 206 17.59 -0.78 -8.26
C ILE A 206 17.98 0.63 -8.70
N ARG A 207 18.32 1.49 -7.74
CA ARG A 207 18.82 2.85 -7.94
C ARG A 207 20.27 2.92 -7.48
N TRP A 208 21.09 3.51 -8.34
CA TRP A 208 22.50 3.72 -8.08
C TRP A 208 22.70 5.18 -7.70
N GLU A 209 23.25 5.41 -6.53
CA GLU A 209 23.63 6.73 -6.07
C GLU A 209 25.16 6.84 -6.10
N GLU A 210 25.63 8.01 -6.54
CA GLU A 210 27.07 8.32 -6.59
C GLU A 210 27.64 8.51 -5.17
N GLU A 211 26.84 9.11 -4.30
CA GLU A 211 27.16 9.38 -2.90
C GLU A 211 26.67 8.24 -2.01
N ASP A 212 27.49 7.89 -1.02
CA ASP A 212 27.13 6.91 0.00
C ASP A 212 26.62 7.64 1.24
N TYR A 213 25.32 7.50 1.50
CA TYR A 213 24.71 8.06 2.71
C TYR A 213 24.55 7.03 3.83
N ASP A 214 25.28 5.90 3.78
CA ASP A 214 25.23 4.83 4.78
C ASP A 214 23.76 4.33 4.96
N PRO A 215 23.26 3.84 6.11
CA PRO A 215 21.87 3.41 6.25
C PRO A 215 20.81 4.45 5.84
N THR A 216 21.14 5.75 5.87
CA THR A 216 20.20 6.82 5.49
C THR A 216 19.85 6.82 4.00
N MET A 217 20.59 6.05 3.19
CA MET A 217 20.30 5.76 1.78
C MET A 217 18.87 5.27 1.54
N LYS A 218 18.20 4.71 2.56
CA LYS A 218 16.79 4.32 2.43
C LYS A 218 15.81 5.50 2.35
N PHE A 219 16.17 6.70 2.79
CA PHE A 219 15.26 7.87 2.71
C PHE A 219 15.87 9.12 2.08
N LEU A 220 17.18 9.38 2.21
CA LEU A 220 17.77 10.64 1.75
C LEU A 220 17.62 10.85 0.24
N PRO A 221 17.99 9.89 -0.64
CA PRO A 221 17.84 10.07 -2.09
C PRO A 221 16.40 10.33 -2.51
N ILE A 222 15.43 9.65 -1.87
CA ILE A 222 14.02 9.77 -2.26
C ILE A 222 13.39 11.07 -1.78
N ILE A 223 13.77 11.55 -0.59
CA ILE A 223 13.37 12.88 -0.12
C ILE A 223 13.83 13.94 -1.13
N LYS A 224 15.01 13.76 -1.75
CA LYS A 224 15.59 14.68 -2.73
C LYS A 224 14.76 14.69 -4.00
N GLU A 225 14.49 13.50 -4.53
CA GLU A 225 13.75 13.32 -5.78
C GLU A 225 12.30 13.82 -5.67
N PHE A 226 11.68 13.68 -4.49
CA PHE A 226 10.27 14.01 -4.27
C PHE A 226 10.04 15.24 -3.38
N GLN A 227 11.04 16.10 -3.17
CA GLN A 227 10.94 17.22 -2.23
C GLN A 227 9.74 18.13 -2.50
N SER A 228 9.41 18.38 -3.77
CA SER A 228 8.27 19.21 -4.20
C SER A 228 6.91 18.49 -4.19
N LYS A 229 6.89 17.21 -3.82
CA LYS A 229 5.70 16.36 -3.85
C LYS A 229 5.36 15.90 -2.44
N SER A 230 4.08 15.88 -2.09
CA SER A 230 3.62 15.29 -0.81
C SER A 230 3.46 13.77 -0.92
N GLN A 231 4.44 13.11 -1.54
CA GLN A 231 4.41 11.68 -1.81
C GLN A 231 4.63 10.92 -0.51
N ALA A 232 3.74 9.99 -0.20
CA ALA A 232 3.92 9.05 0.90
C ALA A 232 4.94 7.97 0.50
N ILE A 233 5.86 7.70 1.42
CA ILE A 233 7.03 6.86 1.22
C ILE A 233 7.14 5.95 2.44
N MET A 234 7.06 4.64 2.23
CA MET A 234 7.35 3.66 3.27
C MET A 234 8.84 3.36 3.27
N ILE A 235 9.47 3.54 4.43
CA ILE A 235 10.85 3.18 4.68
C ILE A 235 10.88 1.79 5.31
N CYS A 236 11.78 0.95 4.79
CA CYS A 236 11.94 -0.43 5.19
C CYS A 236 13.41 -0.74 5.49
N ASP A 237 13.63 -1.67 6.41
CA ASP A 237 14.90 -2.34 6.61
C ASP A 237 14.98 -3.62 5.78
N ASP A 238 16.21 -4.11 5.59
CA ASP A 238 16.57 -5.24 4.74
C ASP A 238 16.56 -6.59 5.45
N ASP A 239 16.24 -6.61 6.74
CA ASP A 239 16.20 -7.79 7.61
C ASP A 239 14.80 -8.08 8.18
N GLN A 240 13.76 -7.52 7.55
CA GLN A 240 12.37 -7.60 8.04
C GLN A 240 11.43 -8.32 7.06
N TYR A 241 10.69 -9.30 7.55
CA TYR A 241 9.55 -9.88 6.84
C TYR A 241 8.27 -9.11 7.16
N TYR A 242 7.78 -8.34 6.18
CA TYR A 242 6.64 -7.47 6.36
C TYR A 242 5.32 -8.22 6.25
N HIS A 243 4.45 -8.06 7.26
CA HIS A 243 3.12 -8.66 7.25
C HIS A 243 2.31 -8.19 6.02
N PRO A 244 1.47 -9.03 5.36
CA PRO A 244 0.74 -8.67 4.13
C PRO A 244 -0.19 -7.45 4.22
N TYR A 245 -0.57 -7.04 5.44
CA TYR A 245 -1.42 -5.86 5.67
C TYR A 245 -0.63 -4.60 6.05
N THR A 246 0.70 -4.67 6.11
CA THR A 246 1.56 -3.56 6.54
C THR A 246 1.26 -2.28 5.77
N LEU A 247 1.33 -2.33 4.44
CA LEU A 247 1.15 -1.14 3.62
C LEU A 247 -0.30 -0.62 3.67
N ALA A 248 -1.27 -1.52 3.70
CA ALA A 248 -2.69 -1.19 3.82
C ALA A 248 -2.99 -0.48 5.15
N THR A 249 -2.41 -0.97 6.25
CA THR A 249 -2.53 -0.36 7.58
C THR A 249 -1.89 1.02 7.59
N LEU A 250 -0.65 1.18 7.11
CA LEU A 250 0.00 2.50 7.03
C LEU A 250 -0.82 3.49 6.20
N ASN A 251 -1.35 3.07 5.05
CA ASN A 251 -2.20 3.94 4.21
C ASN A 251 -3.52 4.34 4.87
N LYS A 252 -4.15 3.42 5.58
CA LYS A 252 -5.38 3.72 6.32
C LYS A 252 -5.16 4.85 7.33
N TYR A 253 -4.01 4.90 7.98
CA TYR A 253 -3.71 5.94 8.97
C TYR A 253 -3.05 7.19 8.38
N SER A 254 -2.36 7.09 7.24
CA SER A 254 -1.69 8.25 6.61
C SER A 254 -2.65 9.34 6.13
N THR A 255 -3.92 9.01 5.94
CA THR A 255 -5.02 9.95 5.63
C THR A 255 -5.61 10.60 6.88
N LYS A 256 -5.48 9.96 8.04
CA LYS A 256 -5.95 10.52 9.33
C LYS A 256 -4.90 11.38 10.00
N TYR A 257 -3.63 11.08 9.76
CA TYR A 257 -2.46 11.73 10.34
C TYR A 257 -1.58 12.31 9.22
N GLU A 258 -2.19 13.15 8.36
CA GLU A 258 -1.56 13.61 7.10
C GLU A 258 -0.25 14.38 7.30
N ASN A 259 -0.15 15.11 8.41
CA ASN A 259 1.00 15.94 8.77
C ASN A 259 1.92 15.24 9.79
N SER A 260 2.00 13.92 9.75
CA SER A 260 2.74 13.14 10.74
C SER A 260 3.47 11.98 10.11
N ILE A 261 4.53 11.55 10.77
CA ILE A 261 5.19 10.28 10.47
C ILE A 261 4.46 9.19 11.26
N ILE A 262 4.18 8.07 10.62
CA ILE A 262 3.49 6.95 11.27
C ILE A 262 4.30 5.67 11.06
N GLY A 263 4.40 4.83 12.09
CA GLY A 263 5.14 3.57 12.00
C GLY A 263 4.52 2.46 12.82
N LEU A 264 5.16 1.31 12.80
CA LEU A 264 4.67 0.08 13.42
C LEU A 264 5.48 -0.37 14.63
N ARG A 265 6.58 0.34 14.91
CA ARG A 265 7.43 0.15 16.08
C ARG A 265 8.08 1.48 16.46
N ASP A 266 8.27 1.67 17.76
CA ASP A 266 8.90 2.84 18.34
C ASP A 266 9.84 2.47 19.48
N TRP A 267 10.66 3.44 19.84
CA TRP A 267 11.36 3.49 21.11
C TRP A 267 10.96 4.71 21.95
N ARG A 268 10.49 4.45 23.18
CA ARG A 268 10.24 5.45 24.20
C ARG A 268 11.56 5.95 24.76
N VAL A 269 11.86 7.21 24.48
CA VAL A 269 13.08 7.89 24.94
C VAL A 269 13.18 7.91 26.46
N ARG A 270 14.29 7.39 26.97
CA ARG A 270 14.66 7.44 28.40
C ARG A 270 15.13 8.82 28.80
N GLU A 271 14.99 9.15 30.08
CA GLU A 271 15.52 10.40 30.64
C GLU A 271 17.05 10.46 30.59
N ASP A 272 17.73 9.31 30.70
CA ASP A 272 19.19 9.21 30.64
C ASP A 272 19.77 9.15 29.21
N LEU A 273 18.90 9.12 28.19
CA LEU A 273 19.26 9.06 26.77
C LEU A 273 20.11 7.83 26.37
N ILE A 274 20.10 6.75 27.14
CA ILE A 274 20.84 5.52 26.82
C ILE A 274 19.99 4.62 25.92
N TRP A 275 20.51 4.24 24.75
CA TRP A 275 19.80 3.37 23.80
C TRP A 275 19.80 1.89 24.19
N SER A 276 20.89 1.39 24.79
CA SER A 276 21.06 -0.03 25.12
C SER A 276 20.20 -0.43 26.30
N LEU A 277 19.30 -1.39 26.08
CA LEU A 277 18.48 -1.98 27.13
C LEU A 277 19.09 -3.31 27.57
N GLU A 278 19.52 -3.39 28.82
CA GLU A 278 19.87 -4.67 29.43
C GLU A 278 18.63 -5.27 30.10
N GLY A 279 18.25 -6.47 29.67
CA GLY A 279 17.16 -7.23 30.28
C GLY A 279 15.79 -7.07 29.58
N LYS A 280 15.01 -8.16 29.61
CA LYS A 280 13.73 -8.27 28.91
C LYS A 280 12.68 -7.26 29.39
N TYR A 281 12.73 -6.86 30.67
CA TYR A 281 11.78 -5.91 31.26
C TYR A 281 11.94 -4.51 30.67
N GLU A 282 13.19 -4.05 30.52
CA GLU A 282 13.51 -2.75 29.93
C GLU A 282 13.06 -2.68 28.48
N ILE A 283 13.28 -3.76 27.71
CA ILE A 283 12.79 -3.87 26.32
C ILE A 283 11.27 -3.71 26.26
N GLY A 284 10.51 -4.42 27.10
CA GLY A 284 9.05 -4.33 27.10
C GLY A 284 8.49 -2.97 27.54
N TYR A 285 9.25 -2.18 28.30
CA TYR A 285 8.83 -0.85 28.73
C TYR A 285 9.12 0.24 27.68
N HIS A 286 10.23 0.09 26.96
CA HIS A 286 10.72 1.10 26.03
C HIS A 286 10.36 0.81 24.57
N VAL A 287 10.22 -0.45 24.16
CA VAL A 287 9.83 -0.81 22.81
C VAL A 287 8.31 -0.90 22.73
N ILE A 288 7.72 -0.11 21.85
CA ILE A 288 6.27 -0.11 21.62
C ILE A 288 6.03 -0.68 20.24
N GLU A 289 5.34 -1.83 20.19
CA GLU A 289 5.01 -2.52 18.94
C GLU A 289 3.52 -2.37 18.63
N SER A 290 3.23 -2.13 17.35
CA SER A 290 1.88 -1.85 16.87
C SER A 290 0.84 -2.91 17.20
N HIS A 291 1.21 -4.20 17.32
CA HIS A 291 0.27 -5.28 17.64
C HIS A 291 -0.11 -5.37 19.12
N TYR A 292 0.56 -4.61 20.00
CA TYR A 292 0.15 -4.47 21.41
C TYR A 292 -0.77 -3.27 21.64
N LEU A 293 -0.94 -2.40 20.64
CA LEU A 293 -1.73 -1.18 20.78
C LEU A 293 -3.19 -1.39 20.37
N SER A 294 -4.11 -0.91 21.20
CA SER A 294 -5.53 -0.76 20.86
C SER A 294 -5.86 0.58 20.21
N GLU A 295 -4.99 1.58 20.41
CA GLU A 295 -5.16 2.95 19.91
C GLU A 295 -3.84 3.56 19.43
N VAL A 296 -3.93 4.67 18.67
CA VAL A 296 -2.75 5.37 18.15
C VAL A 296 -1.97 6.01 19.29
N TYR A 297 -0.67 5.75 19.33
CA TYR A 297 0.21 6.20 20.42
C TYR A 297 1.25 7.18 19.90
N ARG A 298 1.40 8.35 20.55
CA ARG A 298 2.35 9.39 20.15
C ARG A 298 3.74 9.07 20.70
N VAL A 299 4.76 9.28 19.88
CA VAL A 299 6.10 8.83 20.21
C VAL A 299 7.24 9.80 19.89
N GLY A 300 8.40 9.49 20.46
CA GLY A 300 9.64 10.21 20.23
C GLY A 300 10.41 9.71 19.00
N VAL A 301 10.58 8.39 18.85
CA VAL A 301 11.54 7.79 17.90
C VAL A 301 10.95 6.56 17.20
N LEU A 302 10.38 6.76 16.02
CA LEU A 302 9.96 5.63 15.18
C LEU A 302 11.19 4.90 14.65
N THR A 303 11.22 3.59 14.83
CA THR A 303 12.32 2.76 14.34
C THR A 303 11.97 2.18 12.97
N ALA A 304 12.97 2.04 12.09
CA ALA A 304 12.77 1.45 10.76
C ALA A 304 12.41 -0.04 10.83
N ASN A 305 12.75 -0.71 11.92
CA ASN A 305 12.30 -2.06 12.24
C ASN A 305 10.75 -2.07 12.20
N HIS A 306 10.16 -2.90 11.34
CA HIS A 306 8.72 -3.00 11.02
C HIS A 306 8.14 -1.93 10.08
N GLY A 307 8.96 -0.93 9.72
CA GLY A 307 8.67 0.07 8.71
C GLY A 307 7.84 1.25 9.22
N TYR A 308 8.09 2.40 8.60
CA TYR A 308 7.34 3.63 8.85
C TYR A 308 7.09 4.39 7.54
N LEU A 309 6.10 5.26 7.55
CA LEU A 309 5.68 6.08 6.43
C LEU A 309 5.99 7.55 6.71
N ILE A 310 6.78 8.13 5.82
CA ILE A 310 7.06 9.57 5.77
C ILE A 310 6.40 10.21 4.55
N ARG A 311 6.39 11.54 4.52
CA ARG A 311 6.17 12.32 3.30
C ARG A 311 7.42 13.13 3.00
N SER A 312 7.86 13.14 1.74
CA SER A 312 9.03 13.93 1.33
C SER A 312 8.86 15.42 1.61
N SER A 313 7.63 15.95 1.52
CA SER A 313 7.31 17.35 1.81
C SER A 313 7.53 17.77 3.27
N PHE A 314 7.77 16.82 4.18
CA PHE A 314 8.09 17.12 5.58
C PHE A 314 9.50 17.70 5.74
N PHE A 315 10.40 17.43 4.81
CA PHE A 315 11.81 17.76 4.95
C PHE A 315 12.23 18.78 3.89
N TYR A 316 13.03 19.77 4.32
CA TYR A 316 13.59 20.78 3.44
C TYR A 316 14.93 20.33 2.84
N PHE A 317 15.37 20.99 1.77
CA PHE A 317 16.60 20.68 1.05
C PHE A 317 17.85 20.68 1.95
N HIS A 318 17.83 21.42 3.07
CA HIS A 318 18.97 21.48 3.99
C HIS A 318 19.20 20.18 4.78
N ILE A 319 18.28 19.19 4.71
CA ILE A 319 18.45 17.89 5.40
C ILE A 319 19.77 17.19 5.03
N TYR A 320 20.28 17.37 3.81
CA TYR A 320 21.57 16.83 3.37
C TYR A 320 22.77 17.55 3.98
N GLN A 321 22.69 18.87 4.14
CA GLN A 321 23.77 19.66 4.72
C GLN A 321 23.95 19.32 6.20
N ASP A 322 22.83 19.16 6.90
CA ASP A 322 22.81 18.67 8.27
C ASP A 322 23.43 17.28 8.38
N PHE A 323 23.13 16.39 7.43
CA PHE A 323 23.65 15.01 7.44
C PHE A 323 25.17 14.97 7.26
N ASN A 324 25.71 15.77 6.34
CA ASN A 324 27.15 15.77 6.08
C ASN A 324 27.97 16.32 7.26
N GLN A 325 27.34 16.99 8.23
CA GLN A 325 27.97 17.54 9.42
C GLN A 325 27.85 16.64 10.65
N VAL A 326 27.04 15.57 10.63
CA VAL A 326 26.96 14.64 11.76
C VAL A 326 28.13 13.67 11.79
N SER A 327 28.51 13.25 13.01
CA SER A 327 29.53 12.22 13.23
C SER A 327 29.09 10.88 12.66
N ASP A 328 30.06 10.03 12.31
CA ASP A 328 29.82 8.72 11.72
C ASP A 328 28.91 7.84 12.59
N ASP A 329 29.06 7.89 13.92
CA ASP A 329 28.19 7.16 14.86
C ASP A 329 26.70 7.50 14.68
N ILE A 330 26.38 8.76 14.39
CA ILE A 330 25.00 9.22 14.17
C ILE A 330 24.48 8.76 12.80
N ARG A 331 25.37 8.63 11.81
CA ARG A 331 25.00 8.16 10.46
C ARG A 331 24.55 6.70 10.45
N HIS A 332 25.05 5.91 11.39
CA HIS A 332 24.66 4.51 11.57
C HIS A 332 23.34 4.29 12.32
N VAL A 333 22.80 5.33 12.98
CA VAL A 333 21.48 5.33 13.63
C VAL A 333 20.52 6.26 12.90
N ASP A 334 20.32 5.94 11.62
CA ASP A 334 19.65 6.80 10.65
C ASP A 334 18.21 7.17 11.02
N ASP A 335 17.49 6.25 11.66
CA ASP A 335 16.12 6.44 12.08
C ASP A 335 16.07 7.43 13.26
N ILE A 336 16.95 7.30 14.25
CA ILE A 336 17.11 8.27 15.34
C ILE A 336 17.39 9.66 14.77
N TRP A 337 18.32 9.77 13.82
CA TRP A 337 18.65 11.04 13.17
C TRP A 337 17.44 11.65 12.45
N LEU A 338 16.69 10.86 11.68
CA LEU A 338 15.49 11.31 10.98
C LEU A 338 14.41 11.81 11.97
N ASN A 339 14.22 11.12 13.09
CA ASN A 339 13.31 11.55 14.15
C ASN A 339 13.77 12.86 14.82
N GLY A 340 15.08 13.07 14.96
CA GLY A 340 15.67 14.35 15.38
C GLY A 340 15.34 15.48 14.41
N GLN A 341 15.49 15.25 13.10
CA GLN A 341 15.09 16.21 12.07
C GLN A 341 13.59 16.50 12.09
N ALA A 342 12.76 15.47 12.23
CA ALA A 342 11.32 15.63 12.38
C ALA A 342 10.96 16.44 13.64
N SER A 343 11.71 16.30 14.73
CA SER A 343 11.51 17.05 15.97
C SER A 343 11.83 18.53 15.82
N LYS A 344 12.93 18.89 15.15
CA LYS A 344 13.28 20.30 14.84
C LYS A 344 12.16 21.01 14.08
N LEU A 345 11.43 20.27 13.24
CA LEU A 345 10.35 20.77 12.40
C LEU A 345 8.96 20.63 13.03
N ASN A 346 8.88 20.21 14.31
CA ASN A 346 7.62 19.97 15.02
C ASN A 346 6.68 18.96 14.33
N ILE A 347 7.23 18.00 13.59
CA ILE A 347 6.44 16.96 12.93
C ILE A 347 6.09 15.87 13.95
N PRO A 348 4.79 15.60 14.22
CA PRO A 348 4.39 14.53 15.12
C PRO A 348 4.73 13.14 14.57
N ARG A 349 4.94 12.19 15.48
CA ARG A 349 5.22 10.79 15.19
C ARG A 349 4.27 9.91 15.98
N TYR A 350 3.77 8.85 15.35
CA TYR A 350 2.84 7.92 15.99
C TYR A 350 3.14 6.47 15.64
N VAL A 351 2.98 5.58 16.62
CA VAL A 351 2.76 4.15 16.36
C VAL A 351 1.27 3.93 16.20
N ILE A 352 0.89 3.24 15.13
CA ILE A 352 -0.50 2.94 14.81
C ILE A 352 -0.82 1.49 15.18
N PRO A 353 -2.05 1.17 15.62
CA PRO A 353 -2.47 -0.21 15.86
C PRO A 353 -2.39 -1.06 14.59
N SER A 354 -1.81 -2.26 14.73
CA SER A 354 -1.76 -3.30 13.70
C SER A 354 -2.34 -4.60 14.27
N CYS A 355 -2.91 -5.43 13.41
CA CYS A 355 -3.37 -6.77 13.82
C CYS A 355 -2.23 -7.75 14.09
N CYS A 356 -1.03 -7.40 13.65
CA CYS A 356 -0.08 -8.41 13.20
C CYS A 356 1.34 -7.91 13.42
N SER A 357 2.20 -8.81 13.91
CA SER A 357 3.62 -8.58 14.13
C SER A 357 4.43 -8.82 12.85
N HIS A 358 5.64 -8.28 12.85
CA HIS A 358 6.65 -8.52 11.82
C HIS A 358 7.63 -9.56 12.34
N ILE A 359 8.42 -10.14 11.42
CA ILE A 359 9.40 -11.18 11.77
C ILE A 359 10.77 -10.70 11.30
N GLU A 360 11.72 -10.65 12.23
CA GLU A 360 13.13 -10.45 11.89
C GLU A 360 13.66 -11.70 11.17
N VAL A 361 14.39 -11.51 10.08
CA VAL A 361 14.83 -12.59 9.17
C VAL A 361 16.20 -13.18 9.56
N THR A 362 16.81 -12.67 10.64
CA THR A 362 18.20 -12.92 11.06
C THR A 362 18.46 -14.28 11.69
#